data_AF-A0A811N989-F1
#
_entry.id   AF-A0A811N989-F1
#
_cell.length_a   1.000
_cell.length_b   1.000
_cell.length_c   1.000
_cell.angle_alpha   90.00
_cell.angle_beta   90.00
_cell.angle_gamma   90.00
#
_symmetry.space_group_name_H-M   'P 1'
#
loop_
_entity.id
_entity.type
_entity.pdbx_description
1 polymer ?
#
loop_
_entity_poly.entity_id
_entity_poly.type
_entity_poly.pdbx_seq_one_letter_code
_entity_poly.pdbx_strand_id
1 'polypeptide(L)'
;MRKHGVTESRLQLLRDVSGSFRPGVLTALMGITGAGKITLLDVLSDRKTGGHIEGVISICGYQKKHETFSRITGYCEQSDIHSPYLTVYESLKFSASLRLPSVVKSHQRDMYVEEVMDLVELTGLRNAIVGIPGATGLSAEQRKRLTIAVELVASPAIMFMDEPTTGLDARAAAIVMRTVRKMVNTGRTVVCTIHQPSIQIFESFDEV
;
A
#
# COMPACT_ATOMS: atom_id res chain seq x y z
N MET A 1 -20.92 -39.34 -17.26
CA MET A 1 -19.82 -40.17 -16.72
C MET A 1 -19.16 -39.45 -15.56
N ARG A 2 -19.61 -39.71 -14.32
CA ARG A 2 -18.88 -39.39 -13.09
C ARG A 2 -18.03 -40.62 -12.75
N LYS A 3 -16.74 -40.58 -13.08
CA LYS A 3 -15.71 -41.50 -12.59
C LYS A 3 -14.44 -40.66 -12.47
N HIS A 4 -13.68 -40.86 -11.39
CA HIS A 4 -12.50 -40.12 -10.90
C HIS A 4 -12.84 -39.03 -9.88
N GLY A 5 -12.61 -39.37 -8.61
CA GLY A 5 -12.92 -38.55 -7.45
C GLY A 5 -11.93 -37.40 -7.26
N VAL A 6 -12.45 -36.18 -7.28
CA VAL A 6 -12.20 -35.12 -6.30
C VAL A 6 -13.55 -34.40 -6.14
N THR A 7 -14.19 -34.56 -4.99
CA THR A 7 -15.45 -33.89 -4.62
C THR A 7 -15.19 -32.53 -3.97
N GLU A 8 -14.48 -31.64 -4.66
CA GLU A 8 -14.51 -30.20 -4.39
C GLU A 8 -14.32 -29.46 -5.71
N SER A 9 -15.35 -28.72 -6.14
CA SER A 9 -15.22 -27.81 -7.28
C SER A 9 -14.28 -26.67 -6.87
N ARG A 10 -12.99 -26.78 -7.24
CA ARG A 10 -12.02 -25.71 -7.00
C ARG A 10 -12.45 -24.46 -7.77
N LEU A 11 -12.72 -23.37 -7.03
CA LEU A 11 -13.05 -22.08 -7.62
C LEU A 11 -11.77 -21.42 -8.13
N GLN A 12 -11.67 -21.22 -9.45
CA GLN A 12 -10.56 -20.51 -10.06
C GLN A 12 -10.81 -19.00 -9.99
N LEU A 13 -10.00 -18.28 -9.21
CA LEU A 13 -10.16 -16.84 -8.98
C LEU A 13 -9.35 -15.98 -9.97
N LEU A 14 -8.18 -16.44 -10.40
CA LEU A 14 -7.31 -15.77 -11.36
C LEU A 14 -6.99 -16.74 -12.50
N ARG A 15 -6.89 -16.22 -13.72
CA ARG A 15 -6.64 -17.01 -14.94
C ARG A 15 -5.54 -16.35 -15.76
N ASP A 16 -4.43 -17.06 -15.95
CA ASP A 16 -3.34 -16.72 -16.88
C ASP A 16 -2.92 -15.24 -16.86
N VAL A 17 -2.77 -14.68 -15.65
CA VAL A 17 -2.39 -13.26 -15.46
C VAL A 17 -0.89 -13.11 -15.68
N SER A 18 -0.51 -12.17 -16.54
CA SER A 18 0.89 -11.79 -16.81
C SER A 18 1.03 -10.27 -16.77
N GLY A 19 2.15 -9.78 -16.25
CA GLY A 19 2.43 -8.35 -16.15
C GLY A 19 3.76 -8.05 -15.48
N SER A 20 4.16 -6.77 -15.49
CA SER A 20 5.37 -6.29 -14.83
C SER A 20 5.14 -4.89 -14.27
N PHE A 21 5.68 -4.59 -13.10
CA PHE A 21 5.62 -3.27 -12.48
C PHE A 21 7.02 -2.68 -12.40
N ARG A 22 7.16 -1.39 -12.73
CA ARG A 22 8.46 -0.73 -12.85
C ARG A 22 8.67 0.32 -11.76
N PRO A 23 9.92 0.53 -11.30
CA PRO A 23 10.24 1.64 -10.42
C PRO A 23 9.91 2.98 -11.08
N GLY A 24 9.37 3.94 -10.33
CA GLY A 24 9.01 5.26 -10.85
C GLY A 24 7.76 5.29 -11.72
N VAL A 25 7.00 4.19 -11.76
CA VAL A 25 5.72 4.07 -12.47
C VAL A 25 4.62 3.78 -11.45
N LEU A 26 3.53 4.53 -11.53
CA LEU A 26 2.31 4.26 -10.78
C LEU A 26 1.37 3.43 -11.65
N THR A 27 1.22 2.17 -11.29
CA THR A 27 0.34 1.24 -11.99
C THR A 27 -0.98 1.06 -11.22
N ALA A 28 -2.10 1.28 -11.90
CA ALA A 28 -3.41 0.95 -11.37
C ALA A 28 -3.85 -0.46 -11.78
N LEU A 29 -4.41 -1.22 -10.86
CA LEU A 29 -5.21 -2.41 -11.17
C LEU A 29 -6.68 -2.01 -11.17
N MET A 30 -7.27 -1.95 -12.37
CA MET A 30 -8.66 -1.57 -12.57
C MET A 30 -9.50 -2.71 -13.16
N GLY A 31 -10.80 -2.65 -12.87
CA GLY A 31 -11.74 -3.71 -13.23
C GLY A 31 -13.00 -3.63 -12.37
N ILE A 32 -14.02 -4.39 -12.74
CA ILE A 32 -15.28 -4.45 -11.98
C ILE A 32 -15.09 -5.10 -10.60
N THR A 33 -16.06 -4.92 -9.71
CA THR A 33 -16.13 -5.67 -8.45
C THR A 33 -16.21 -7.17 -8.73
N GLY A 34 -15.43 -7.97 -8.01
CA GLY A 34 -15.35 -9.42 -8.25
C GLY A 34 -14.40 -9.86 -9.37
N ALA A 35 -13.75 -8.94 -10.10
CA ALA A 35 -12.79 -9.27 -11.15
C ALA A 35 -11.47 -9.91 -10.63
N GLY A 36 -11.29 -10.03 -9.32
CA GLY A 36 -10.08 -10.60 -8.72
C GLY A 36 -8.94 -9.59 -8.48
N LYS A 37 -9.19 -8.28 -8.56
CA LYS A 37 -8.17 -7.22 -8.32
C LYS A 37 -7.46 -7.38 -6.96
N ILE A 38 -8.25 -7.45 -5.90
CA ILE A 38 -7.75 -7.62 -4.52
C ILE A 38 -7.06 -8.99 -4.40
N THR A 39 -7.64 -10.05 -4.98
CA THR A 39 -7.01 -11.38 -4.99
C THR A 39 -5.64 -11.36 -5.66
N LEU A 40 -5.48 -10.65 -6.79
CA LEU A 40 -4.21 -10.49 -7.47
C LEU A 40 -3.23 -9.68 -6.62
N LEU A 41 -3.68 -8.57 -6.04
CA LEU A 41 -2.87 -7.74 -5.15
C LEU A 41 -2.38 -8.53 -3.92
N ASP A 42 -3.23 -9.35 -3.31
CA ASP A 42 -2.89 -10.23 -2.17
C ASP A 42 -1.87 -11.31 -2.55
N VAL A 43 -1.97 -11.89 -3.75
CA VAL A 43 -1.00 -12.89 -4.25
C VAL A 43 0.35 -12.23 -4.52
N LEU A 44 0.34 -11.05 -5.13
CA LEU A 44 1.56 -10.28 -5.41
C LEU A 44 2.24 -9.81 -4.13
N SER A 45 1.45 -9.33 -3.15
CA SER A 45 1.93 -8.87 -1.84
C SER A 45 2.21 -9.97 -0.83
N ASP A 46 2.04 -11.24 -1.21
CA ASP A 46 2.29 -12.42 -0.36
C ASP A 46 1.41 -12.48 0.90
N ARG A 47 0.21 -11.90 0.83
CA ARG A 47 -0.79 -11.89 1.89
C ARG A 47 -1.83 -12.99 1.76
N LYS A 48 -1.89 -13.67 0.62
CA LYS A 48 -2.84 -14.76 0.40
C LYS A 48 -2.44 -16.00 1.21
N THR A 49 -3.19 -16.30 2.26
CA THR A 49 -2.90 -17.40 3.21
C THR A 49 -3.49 -18.76 2.84
N GLY A 50 -4.25 -18.85 1.74
CA GLY A 50 -4.93 -20.09 1.35
C GLY A 50 -5.25 -20.18 -0.14
N GLY A 51 -5.54 -21.40 -0.57
CA GLY A 51 -5.71 -21.76 -1.99
C GLY A 51 -4.42 -22.30 -2.61
N HIS A 52 -4.45 -22.53 -3.92
CA HIS A 52 -3.28 -22.92 -4.70
C HIS A 52 -2.88 -21.77 -5.62
N ILE A 53 -1.61 -21.37 -5.54
CA ILE A 53 -1.02 -20.34 -6.39
C ILE A 53 -0.08 -21.05 -7.35
N GLU A 54 -0.32 -20.90 -8.65
CA GLU A 54 0.51 -21.44 -9.73
C GLU A 54 1.11 -20.28 -10.53
N GLY A 55 2.28 -20.50 -11.13
CA GLY A 55 3.03 -19.50 -11.89
C GLY A 55 4.31 -19.04 -11.19
N VAL A 56 4.94 -18.03 -11.77
CA VAL A 56 6.24 -17.51 -11.31
C VAL A 56 6.14 -16.01 -11.07
N ILE A 57 6.52 -15.58 -9.87
CA ILE A 57 6.67 -14.16 -9.53
C ILE A 57 8.17 -13.91 -9.34
N SER A 58 8.70 -12.92 -10.05
CA SER A 58 10.10 -12.51 -9.94
C SER A 58 10.23 -11.03 -9.60
N ILE A 59 11.31 -10.69 -8.91
CA ILE A 59 11.65 -9.34 -8.45
C ILE A 59 13.09 -9.08 -8.91
N CYS A 60 13.27 -8.10 -9.78
CA CYS A 60 14.57 -7.79 -10.38
C CYS A 60 15.27 -9.02 -10.99
N GLY A 61 14.51 -9.94 -11.60
CA GLY A 61 15.02 -11.18 -12.21
C GLY A 61 15.22 -12.34 -11.25
N TYR A 62 15.03 -12.16 -9.94
CA TYR A 62 15.13 -13.22 -8.94
C TYR A 62 13.75 -13.74 -8.54
N GLN A 63 13.60 -15.04 -8.31
CA GLN A 63 12.33 -15.61 -7.85
C GLN A 63 11.94 -15.04 -6.47
N LYS A 64 10.65 -14.70 -6.31
CA LYS A 64 10.09 -14.21 -5.04
C LYS A 64 10.32 -15.24 -3.93
N LYS A 65 10.92 -14.80 -2.82
CA LYS A 65 11.09 -15.59 -1.59
C LYS A 65 10.27 -14.98 -0.47
N HIS A 66 9.35 -15.76 0.10
CA HIS A 66 8.42 -15.32 1.15
C HIS A 66 9.13 -14.69 2.35
N GLU A 67 10.23 -15.30 2.83
CA GLU A 67 10.97 -14.84 4.03
C GLU A 67 11.55 -13.43 3.93
N THR A 68 11.96 -13.01 2.74
CA THR A 68 12.63 -11.72 2.52
C THR A 68 11.70 -10.68 1.91
N PHE A 69 10.60 -11.11 1.30
CA PHE A 69 9.73 -10.23 0.52
C PHE A 69 9.07 -9.15 1.38
N SER A 70 8.54 -9.53 2.55
CA SER A 70 7.92 -8.59 3.50
C SER A 70 8.85 -7.47 3.96
N ARG A 71 10.18 -7.66 3.89
CA ARG A 71 11.16 -6.64 4.28
C ARG A 71 11.37 -5.53 3.25
N ILE A 72 11.00 -5.79 1.99
CA ILE A 72 11.20 -4.85 0.88
C ILE A 72 9.88 -4.27 0.36
N THR A 73 8.75 -4.72 0.93
CA THR A 73 7.41 -4.31 0.51
C THR A 73 6.63 -3.64 1.63
N GLY A 74 5.86 -2.61 1.30
CA GLY A 74 4.83 -2.04 2.17
C GLY A 74 3.43 -2.36 1.63
N TYR A 75 2.44 -2.44 2.51
CA TYR A 75 1.04 -2.65 2.13
C TYR A 75 0.13 -1.67 2.86
N CYS A 76 -0.51 -0.77 2.12
CA CYS A 76 -1.57 0.08 2.64
C CYS A 76 -2.92 -0.61 2.44
N GLU A 77 -3.57 -0.99 3.53
CA GLU A 77 -4.91 -1.55 3.50
C GLU A 77 -5.97 -0.48 3.16
N GLN A 78 -7.16 -0.95 2.76
CA GLN A 78 -8.32 -0.09 2.54
C GLN A 78 -8.74 0.62 3.84
N SER A 79 -8.74 -0.10 4.97
CA SER A 79 -9.04 0.44 6.29
C SER A 79 -7.80 1.02 7.00
N ASP A 80 -7.92 2.24 7.50
CA ASP A 80 -6.84 2.92 8.21
C ASP A 80 -6.86 2.62 9.72
N ILE A 81 -6.02 1.68 10.16
CA ILE A 81 -5.93 1.25 11.56
C ILE A 81 -4.74 1.93 12.24
N HIS A 82 -5.03 2.80 13.21
CA HIS A 82 -4.01 3.51 13.99
C HIS A 82 -4.42 3.61 15.47
N SER A 83 -3.43 3.72 16.36
CA SER A 83 -3.70 3.99 17.78
C SER A 83 -4.27 5.40 17.96
N PRO A 84 -5.46 5.56 18.56
CA PRO A 84 -6.14 6.86 18.63
C PRO A 84 -5.46 7.86 19.58
N TYR A 85 -4.62 7.39 20.50
CA TYR A 85 -4.00 8.22 21.54
C TYR A 85 -2.58 8.67 21.22
N LEU A 86 -2.02 8.22 20.09
CA LEU A 86 -0.71 8.68 19.63
C LEU A 86 -0.84 9.94 18.78
N THR A 87 0.23 10.71 18.74
CA THR A 87 0.40 11.76 17.73
C THR A 87 0.84 11.15 16.39
N VAL A 88 0.71 11.95 15.31
CA VAL A 88 1.26 11.60 13.99
C VAL A 88 2.74 11.25 14.10
N TYR A 89 3.54 12.11 14.74
CA TYR A 89 4.97 11.91 14.88
C TYR A 89 5.32 10.64 15.66
N GLU A 90 4.65 10.38 16.78
CA GLU A 90 4.87 9.16 17.57
C GLU A 90 4.51 7.90 16.78
N SER A 91 3.45 7.94 15.97
CA SER A 91 3.05 6.81 15.12
C SER A 91 4.14 6.45 14.10
N LEU A 92 4.72 7.46 13.44
CA LEU A 92 5.83 7.26 12.50
C LEU A 92 7.10 6.79 13.22
N LYS A 93 7.45 7.43 14.34
CA LYS A 93 8.64 7.09 15.13
C LYS A 93 8.57 5.65 15.67
N PHE A 94 7.39 5.21 16.10
CA PHE A 94 7.14 3.85 16.54
C PHE A 94 7.36 2.86 15.39
N SER A 95 6.73 3.11 14.23
CA SER A 95 6.91 2.29 13.03
C SER A 95 8.37 2.20 12.58
N ALA A 96 9.05 3.35 12.50
CA ALA A 96 10.45 3.45 12.12
C ALA A 96 11.36 2.65 13.07
N SER A 97 11.10 2.73 14.37
CA SER A 97 11.93 2.06 15.38
C SER A 97 11.86 0.55 15.31
N LEU A 98 10.71 0.00 14.89
CA LEU A 98 10.48 -1.44 14.76
C LEU A 98 10.89 -2.00 13.41
N ARG A 99 10.74 -1.23 12.34
CA ARG A 99 10.92 -1.72 10.96
C ARG A 99 12.24 -1.34 10.32
N LEU A 100 12.89 -0.26 10.75
CA LEU A 100 14.22 0.09 10.25
C LEU A 100 15.31 -0.80 10.89
N PRO A 101 16.37 -1.15 10.14
CA PRO A 101 17.48 -1.93 10.66
C PRO A 101 18.11 -1.34 11.93
N SER A 102 18.62 -2.19 12.82
CA SER A 102 19.31 -1.78 14.05
C SER A 102 20.59 -0.98 13.79
N VAL A 103 21.20 -1.11 12.61
CA VAL A 103 22.36 -0.32 12.18
C VAL A 103 22.03 1.17 11.99
N VAL A 104 20.76 1.52 11.74
CA VAL A 104 20.33 2.92 11.58
C VAL A 104 20.27 3.58 12.95
N LYS A 105 21.11 4.59 13.18
CA LYS A 105 21.21 5.32 14.46
C LYS A 105 19.94 6.12 14.73
N SER A 106 19.63 6.40 16.01
CA SER A 106 18.42 7.15 16.40
C SER A 106 18.28 8.47 15.66
N HIS A 107 19.36 9.25 15.53
CA HIS A 107 19.32 10.53 14.82
C HIS A 107 18.95 10.36 13.33
N GLN A 108 19.48 9.33 12.67
CA GLN A 108 19.14 9.03 11.28
C GLN A 108 17.68 8.58 11.16
N ARG A 109 17.16 7.81 12.13
CA ARG A 109 15.74 7.43 12.16
C ARG A 109 14.83 8.65 12.28
N ASP A 110 15.19 9.58 13.17
CA ASP A 110 14.43 10.82 13.34
C ASP A 110 14.47 11.65 12.04
N MET A 111 15.62 11.76 11.36
CA MET A 111 15.71 12.40 10.04
C MET A 111 14.80 11.73 8.98
N TYR A 112 14.79 10.39 8.91
CA TYR A 112 13.89 9.67 8.00
C TYR A 112 12.42 9.94 8.31
N VAL A 113 12.05 10.05 9.59
CA VAL A 113 10.68 10.41 9.99
C VAL A 113 10.32 11.81 9.48
N GLU A 114 11.21 12.79 9.63
CA GLU A 114 10.98 14.15 9.11
C GLU A 114 10.81 14.16 7.59
N GLU A 115 11.69 13.46 6.85
CA GLU A 115 11.62 13.38 5.40
C GLU A 115 10.29 12.77 4.92
N VAL A 116 9.85 11.69 5.58
CA VAL A 116 8.57 11.06 5.25
C VAL A 116 7.39 11.98 5.58
N MET A 117 7.43 12.68 6.73
CA MET A 117 6.39 13.64 7.11
C MET A 117 6.25 14.78 6.09
N ASP A 118 7.35 15.30 5.58
CA ASP A 118 7.34 16.34 4.55
C ASP A 118 6.81 15.80 3.21
N LEU A 119 7.29 14.62 2.81
CA LEU A 119 6.87 13.96 1.56
C LEU A 119 5.35 13.71 1.51
N VAL A 120 4.76 13.33 2.65
CA VAL A 120 3.31 13.11 2.80
C VAL A 120 2.55 14.34 3.31
N GLU A 121 3.20 15.49 3.40
CA GLU A 121 2.61 16.78 3.78
C GLU A 121 1.91 16.76 5.16
N LEU A 122 2.44 15.98 6.10
CA LEU A 122 1.94 15.87 7.48
C LEU A 122 2.73 16.72 8.49
N THR A 123 3.74 17.46 8.07
CA THR A 123 4.59 18.30 8.94
C THR A 123 3.78 19.24 9.84
N GLY A 124 2.73 19.88 9.30
CA GLY A 124 1.84 20.76 10.08
C GLY A 124 0.95 20.03 11.09
N LEU A 125 0.85 18.70 11.01
CA LEU A 125 0.05 17.83 11.89
C LEU A 125 0.92 16.99 12.82
N ARG A 126 2.21 17.30 12.94
CA ARG A 126 3.19 16.57 13.76
C ARG A 126 2.67 16.12 15.12
N ASN A 127 2.15 17.08 15.88
CA ASN A 127 1.69 16.90 17.25
C ASN A 127 0.18 16.69 17.33
N ALA A 128 -0.51 16.56 16.20
CA ALA A 128 -1.94 16.28 16.18
C ALA A 128 -2.18 14.85 16.66
N ILE A 129 -3.16 14.69 17.55
CA ILE A 129 -3.62 13.39 18.01
C ILE A 129 -4.37 12.69 16.87
N VAL A 130 -4.04 11.41 16.64
CA VAL A 130 -4.65 10.59 15.59
C VAL A 130 -6.17 10.51 15.77
N GLY A 131 -6.63 10.23 16.99
CA GLY A 131 -8.05 10.19 17.35
C GLY A 131 -8.83 9.01 16.75
N ILE A 132 -10.12 8.97 17.06
CA ILE A 132 -11.03 7.89 16.66
C ILE A 132 -11.67 8.25 15.30
N PRO A 133 -11.61 7.37 14.28
CA PRO A 133 -12.22 7.61 12.98
C PRO A 133 -13.69 8.05 13.09
N GLY A 134 -14.04 9.17 12.42
CA GLY A 134 -15.40 9.70 12.41
C GLY A 134 -15.85 10.45 13.67
N ALA A 135 -15.02 10.53 14.70
CA ALA A 135 -15.35 11.22 15.95
C ALA A 135 -14.36 12.34 16.29
N THR A 136 -13.07 12.04 16.35
CA THR A 136 -12.04 12.99 16.83
C THR A 136 -10.71 12.83 16.10
N GLY A 137 -9.86 13.85 16.19
CA GLY A 137 -8.49 13.82 15.65
C GLY A 137 -8.43 14.09 14.15
N LEU A 138 -7.71 13.24 13.42
CA LEU A 138 -7.43 13.43 12.01
C LEU A 138 -8.66 13.22 11.12
N SER A 139 -8.75 14.02 10.06
CA SER A 139 -9.71 13.79 8.97
C SER A 139 -9.42 12.45 8.26
N ALA A 140 -10.39 11.93 7.51
CA ALA A 140 -10.23 10.69 6.75
C ALA A 140 -9.02 10.76 5.79
N GLU A 141 -8.87 11.89 5.11
CA GLU A 141 -7.76 12.20 4.20
C GLU A 141 -6.40 12.20 4.93
N GLN A 142 -6.29 12.92 6.05
CA GLN A 142 -5.07 13.01 6.85
C GLN A 142 -4.68 11.65 7.43
N ARG A 143 -5.68 10.86 7.85
CA ARG A 143 -5.50 9.50 8.34
C ARG A 143 -5.01 8.56 7.24
N LYS A 144 -5.52 8.70 6.01
CA LYS A 144 -5.02 7.93 4.86
C LYS A 144 -3.56 8.24 4.55
N ARG A 145 -3.18 9.53 4.58
CA ARG A 145 -1.77 9.95 4.47
C ARG A 145 -0.91 9.42 5.61
N LEU A 146 -1.44 9.34 6.83
CA LEU A 146 -0.75 8.70 7.95
C LEU A 146 -0.52 7.21 7.72
N THR A 147 -1.50 6.47 7.18
CA THR A 147 -1.33 5.06 6.78
C THR A 147 -0.20 4.90 5.78
N ILE A 148 -0.18 5.75 4.75
CA ILE A 148 0.89 5.78 3.75
C ILE A 148 2.24 6.07 4.40
N ALA A 149 2.31 7.07 5.27
CA ALA A 149 3.53 7.48 5.95
C ALA A 149 4.09 6.38 6.88
N VAL A 150 3.22 5.72 7.64
CA VAL A 150 3.58 4.62 8.55
C VAL A 150 4.21 3.48 7.75
N GLU A 151 3.69 3.14 6.59
CA GLU A 151 4.30 2.14 5.71
C GLU A 151 5.59 2.63 5.05
N LEU A 152 5.61 3.88 4.60
CA LEU A 152 6.75 4.46 3.89
C LEU A 152 7.99 4.64 4.77
N VAL A 153 7.83 4.87 6.08
CA VAL A 153 8.96 5.06 7.01
C VAL A 153 9.79 3.79 7.21
N ALA A 154 9.25 2.62 6.86
CA ALA A 154 10.03 1.38 6.78
C ALA A 154 10.96 1.33 5.55
N SER A 155 10.92 2.36 4.70
CA SER A 155 11.64 2.47 3.43
C SER A 155 11.44 1.27 2.49
N PRO A 156 10.18 0.86 2.20
CA PRO A 156 9.93 -0.21 1.24
C PRO A 156 10.34 0.23 -0.17
N ALA A 157 10.78 -0.74 -0.98
CA ALA A 157 11.09 -0.57 -2.39
C ALA A 157 9.84 -0.74 -3.28
N ILE A 158 8.91 -1.59 -2.85
CA ILE A 158 7.64 -1.87 -3.52
C ILE A 158 6.50 -1.50 -2.57
N MET A 159 5.52 -0.74 -3.05
CA MET A 159 4.36 -0.33 -2.26
C MET A 159 3.07 -0.83 -2.92
N PHE A 160 2.30 -1.63 -2.19
CA PHE A 160 0.96 -2.04 -2.59
C PHE A 160 -0.06 -1.18 -1.86
N MET A 161 -1.09 -0.70 -2.56
CA MET A 161 -2.15 0.09 -1.95
C MET A 161 -3.53 -0.44 -2.36
N ASP A 162 -4.33 -0.83 -1.37
CA ASP A 162 -5.68 -1.32 -1.62
C ASP A 162 -6.68 -0.17 -1.56
N GLU A 163 -7.20 0.23 -2.72
CA GLU A 163 -8.16 1.30 -2.90
C GLU A 163 -7.87 2.57 -2.08
N PRO A 164 -6.75 3.26 -2.35
CA PRO A 164 -6.27 4.37 -1.52
C PRO A 164 -7.22 5.58 -1.49
N THR A 165 -8.19 5.65 -2.41
CA THR A 165 -9.14 6.75 -2.55
C THR A 165 -10.54 6.42 -2.00
N THR A 166 -10.77 5.20 -1.50
CA THR A 166 -12.10 4.79 -1.03
C THR A 166 -12.52 5.57 0.22
N GLY A 167 -13.78 6.01 0.25
CA GLY A 167 -14.36 6.78 1.36
C GLY A 167 -13.93 8.24 1.41
N LEU A 168 -13.19 8.73 0.40
CA LEU A 168 -12.77 10.12 0.29
C LEU A 168 -13.60 10.87 -0.76
N ASP A 169 -13.87 12.15 -0.50
CA ASP A 169 -14.37 13.05 -1.54
C ASP A 169 -13.30 13.32 -2.60
N ALA A 170 -13.69 13.90 -3.74
CA ALA A 170 -12.79 14.12 -4.87
C ALA A 170 -11.56 14.98 -4.53
N ARG A 171 -11.69 15.96 -3.63
CA ARG A 171 -10.59 16.83 -3.22
C ARG A 171 -9.62 16.07 -2.31
N ALA A 172 -10.17 15.37 -1.31
CA ALA A 172 -9.40 14.55 -0.39
C ALA A 172 -8.63 13.44 -1.14
N ALA A 173 -9.30 12.75 -2.07
CA ALA A 173 -8.68 11.73 -2.91
C ALA A 173 -7.53 12.32 -3.76
N ALA A 174 -7.69 13.52 -4.31
CA ALA A 174 -6.63 14.18 -5.06
C ALA A 174 -5.39 14.51 -4.21
N ILE A 175 -5.57 14.91 -2.93
CA ILE A 175 -4.46 15.17 -2.00
C ILE A 175 -3.70 13.87 -1.69
N VAL A 176 -4.43 12.78 -1.44
CA VAL A 176 -3.83 11.46 -1.23
C VAL A 176 -3.07 11.02 -2.49
N MET A 177 -3.67 11.11 -3.68
CA MET A 177 -3.02 10.70 -4.93
C MET A 177 -1.81 11.57 -5.27
N ARG A 178 -1.81 12.87 -4.93
CA ARG A 178 -0.61 13.72 -5.02
C ARG A 178 0.53 13.18 -4.15
N THR A 179 0.21 12.73 -2.95
CA THR A 179 1.18 12.11 -2.04
C THR A 179 1.72 10.80 -2.61
N VAL A 180 0.84 9.95 -3.17
CA VAL A 180 1.24 8.71 -3.85
C VAL A 180 2.15 9.02 -5.04
N ARG A 181 1.83 10.02 -5.87
CA ARG A 181 2.67 10.48 -6.98
C ARG A 181 4.06 10.95 -6.52
N LYS A 182 4.12 11.73 -5.44
CA LYS A 182 5.40 12.14 -4.83
C LYS A 182 6.23 10.94 -4.40
N MET A 183 5.61 9.92 -3.80
CA MET A 183 6.29 8.67 -3.46
C MET A 183 6.83 7.95 -4.70
N VAL A 184 6.04 7.81 -5.76
CA VAL A 184 6.47 7.17 -7.02
C VAL A 184 7.72 7.87 -7.58
N ASN A 185 7.72 9.21 -7.59
CA ASN A 185 8.83 10.02 -8.09
C ASN A 185 10.15 9.84 -7.32
N THR A 186 10.14 9.20 -6.15
CA THR A 186 11.36 8.80 -5.43
C THR A 186 12.01 7.52 -5.99
N GLY A 187 11.46 6.95 -7.06
CA GLY A 187 11.96 5.73 -7.70
C GLY A 187 11.41 4.44 -7.11
N ARG A 188 10.29 4.50 -6.37
CA ARG A 188 9.61 3.31 -5.82
C ARG A 188 8.68 2.68 -6.85
N THR A 189 8.48 1.37 -6.77
CA THR A 189 7.42 0.69 -7.53
C THR A 189 6.13 0.78 -6.74
N VAL A 190 5.07 1.37 -7.31
CA VAL A 190 3.78 1.50 -6.62
C VAL A 190 2.68 0.87 -7.45
N VAL A 191 1.93 -0.04 -6.82
CA VAL A 191 0.79 -0.72 -7.42
C VAL A 191 -0.42 -0.47 -6.54
N CYS A 192 -1.51 0.03 -7.11
CA CYS A 192 -2.74 0.21 -6.36
C CYS A 192 -3.97 -0.32 -7.07
N THR A 193 -4.92 -0.86 -6.31
CA THR A 193 -6.27 -1.14 -6.81
C THR A 193 -7.09 0.13 -6.78
N ILE A 194 -7.90 0.35 -7.81
CA ILE A 194 -8.78 1.52 -7.92
C ILE A 194 -10.17 1.05 -8.36
N HIS A 195 -11.21 1.56 -7.70
CA HIS A 195 -12.60 1.36 -8.10
C HIS A 195 -13.21 2.70 -8.55
N GLN A 196 -13.54 2.80 -9.84
CA GLN A 196 -14.21 3.97 -10.45
C GLN A 196 -13.56 5.33 -10.12
N PRO A 197 -12.34 5.60 -10.61
CA PRO A 197 -11.68 6.87 -10.34
C PRO A 197 -12.38 8.03 -11.04
N SER A 198 -12.27 9.23 -10.48
CA SER A 198 -12.53 10.45 -11.25
C SER A 198 -11.51 10.60 -12.38
N ILE A 199 -11.84 11.37 -13.42
CA ILE A 199 -10.92 11.59 -14.55
C ILE A 199 -9.56 12.14 -14.09
N GLN A 200 -9.56 13.04 -13.10
CA GLN A 200 -8.33 13.62 -12.55
C GLN A 200 -7.44 12.58 -11.86
N ILE A 201 -8.04 11.60 -11.18
CA ILE A 201 -7.30 10.49 -10.56
C ILE A 201 -6.83 9.51 -11.63
N PHE A 202 -7.68 9.21 -12.60
CA PHE A 202 -7.34 8.34 -13.72
C PHE A 202 -6.11 8.84 -14.49
N GLU A 203 -6.07 10.13 -14.83
CA GLU A 203 -4.95 10.77 -15.52
C GLU A 203 -3.65 10.83 -14.70
N SER A 204 -3.72 10.56 -13.39
CA SER A 204 -2.53 10.44 -12.55
C SER A 204 -1.84 9.08 -12.64
N PHE A 205 -2.42 8.09 -13.33
CA PHE A 205 -1.78 6.79 -13.54
C PHE A 205 -0.90 6.79 -14.77
N ASP A 206 0.24 6.13 -14.67
CA ASP A 206 1.17 5.96 -15.79
C ASP A 206 0.82 4.69 -16.58
N GLU A 207 0.33 3.67 -15.89
CA GLU A 207 -0.10 2.38 -16.45
C GLU A 207 -1.41 1.91 -15.79
N VAL A 208 -2.25 1.18 -16.54
CA VAL A 208 -3.59 0.70 -16.16
C VAL A 208 -3.78 -0.75 -16.59
#